data_AF-A0A8I1ATM8-F1
#
_entry.id   AF-A0A8I1ATM8-F1
#
_cell.length_a   1.000
_cell.length_b   1.000
_cell.length_c   1.000
_cell.angle_alpha   90.00
_cell.angle_beta   90.00
_cell.angle_gamma   90.00
#
_symmetry.space_group_name_H-M   'P 1'
#
loop_
_entity.id
_entity.type
_entity.pdbx_description
1 polymer ?
#
loop_
_entity_poly.entity_id
_entity_poly.type
_entity_poly.pdbx_seq_one_letter_code
_entity_poly.pdbx_strand_id
1 'polypeptide(L)'
;RLQRLIEIALKNNRDLRVSVLNIEAARAQYQITRAELFPTLDGTGTGSVQRIPQGLSTTNAPLISRNYNVGLSASWELDLFGRVQSLKDQALAQYLSTSYARQAFEISLVSQVADQYLTLLSTDDLLKVTEDTLKSAQAQY
;
A
#
# COMPACT_ATOMS: atom_id res chain seq x y z
N ARG A 1 -5.15 -30.16 15.02
CA ARG A 1 -4.33 -30.20 13.79
C ARG A 1 -4.71 -29.08 12.82
N LEU A 2 -5.97 -28.97 12.40
CA LEU A 2 -6.47 -27.86 11.56
C LEU A 2 -6.14 -26.45 12.08
N GLN A 3 -6.44 -26.17 13.36
CA GLN A 3 -6.12 -24.87 13.98
C GLN A 3 -4.64 -24.48 13.82
N ARG A 4 -3.73 -25.47 13.92
CA ARG A 4 -2.29 -25.24 13.73
C ARG A 4 -1.93 -24.92 12.28
N LEU A 5 -2.60 -25.55 11.30
CA LEU A 5 -2.42 -25.23 9.89
C LEU A 5 -2.92 -23.82 9.57
N ILE A 6 -4.05 -23.41 10.17
CA ILE A 6 -4.58 -22.04 10.06
C ILE A 6 -3.58 -21.03 10.64
N GLU A 7 -3.04 -21.27 11.84
CA GLU A 7 -2.01 -20.40 12.44
C GLU A 7 -0.78 -20.27 11.53
N ILE A 8 -0.29 -21.38 10.98
CA ILE A 8 0.86 -21.39 10.08
C ILE A 8 0.54 -20.58 8.80
N ALA A 9 -0.64 -20.76 8.22
CA ALA A 9 -1.07 -20.04 7.03
C ALA A 9 -1.16 -18.52 7.30
N LEU A 10 -1.86 -18.10 8.36
CA LEU A 10 -1.97 -16.69 8.72
C LEU A 10 -0.60 -16.04 8.98
N LYS A 11 0.34 -16.76 9.60
CA LYS A 11 1.68 -16.22 9.90
C LYS A 11 2.60 -16.14 8.69
N ASN A 12 2.47 -17.06 7.73
CA ASN A 12 3.44 -17.20 6.63
C ASN A 12 2.90 -16.82 5.25
N ASN A 13 1.61 -16.53 5.12
CA ASN A 13 1.02 -16.18 3.84
C ASN A 13 1.58 -14.83 3.32
N ARG A 14 2.18 -14.86 2.12
CA ARG A 14 2.81 -13.70 1.49
C ARG A 14 1.79 -12.67 1.03
N ASP A 15 0.62 -13.10 0.57
CA ASP A 15 -0.45 -12.22 0.11
C ASP A 15 -1.04 -11.42 1.28
N LEU A 16 -1.10 -12.02 2.48
CA LEU A 16 -1.45 -11.30 3.70
C LEU A 16 -0.42 -10.21 4.04
N ARG A 17 0.88 -10.50 3.85
CA ARG A 17 1.94 -9.49 4.03
C ARG A 17 1.83 -8.35 3.02
N VAL A 18 1.54 -8.65 1.76
CA VAL A 18 1.27 -7.63 0.72
C VAL A 18 0.06 -6.78 1.09
N SER A 19 -1.01 -7.41 1.59
CA SER A 19 -2.21 -6.70 2.04
C SER A 19 -1.94 -5.72 3.20
N VAL A 20 -1.06 -6.07 4.13
CA VAL A 20 -0.62 -5.15 5.20
C VAL A 20 0.12 -3.94 4.63
N LEU A 21 1.05 -4.15 3.69
CA LEU A 21 1.76 -3.05 3.03
C LEU A 21 0.81 -2.13 2.25
N ASN A 22 -0.22 -2.69 1.61
CA ASN A 22 -1.24 -1.91 0.93
C ASN A 22 -2.05 -1.02 1.90
N ILE A 23 -2.35 -1.52 3.11
CA ILE A 23 -3.00 -0.73 4.18
C ILE A 23 -2.08 0.41 4.64
N GLU A 24 -0.78 0.14 4.82
CA GLU A 24 0.18 1.17 5.20
C GLU A 24 0.32 2.25 4.12
N ALA A 25 0.36 1.86 2.84
CA ALA A 25 0.36 2.78 1.71
C ALA A 25 -0.92 3.64 1.67
N ALA A 26 -2.10 3.04 1.86
CA ALA A 26 -3.36 3.77 1.90
C ALA A 26 -3.44 4.72 3.11
N ARG A 27 -2.89 4.33 4.27
CA ARG A 27 -2.77 5.21 5.44
C ARG A 27 -1.85 6.40 5.15
N ALA A 28 -0.71 6.17 4.53
CA ALA A 28 0.23 7.24 4.16
C ALA A 28 -0.43 8.21 3.17
N GLN A 29 -1.16 7.71 2.18
CA GLN A 29 -1.91 8.54 1.24
C GLN A 29 -2.97 9.39 1.95
N TYR A 30 -3.73 8.81 2.89
CA TYR A 30 -4.67 9.57 3.73
C TYR A 30 -3.97 10.68 4.53
N GLN A 31 -2.78 10.39 5.09
CA GLN A 31 -2.01 11.40 5.82
C GLN A 31 -1.55 12.55 4.92
N ILE A 32 -1.15 12.25 3.68
CA ILE A 32 -0.78 13.26 2.66
C ILE A 32 -2.00 14.15 2.35
N THR A 33 -3.15 13.56 2.00
CA THR A 33 -4.36 14.34 1.70
C THR A 33 -4.85 15.13 2.91
N ARG A 34 -4.71 14.59 4.13
CA ARG A 34 -5.02 15.34 5.36
C ARG A 34 -4.09 16.52 5.60
N ALA A 35 -2.82 16.44 5.17
CA ALA A 35 -1.87 17.53 5.33
C ALA A 35 -2.29 18.78 4.53
N GLU A 36 -3.02 18.61 3.43
CA GLU A 36 -3.55 19.72 2.60
C GLU A 36 -4.53 20.63 3.36
N LEU A 37 -5.06 20.23 4.52
CA LEU A 37 -5.86 21.09 5.39
C LEU A 37 -5.04 22.18 6.08
N PHE A 38 -3.72 22.06 6.10
CA PHE A 38 -2.83 22.96 6.80
C PHE A 38 -1.95 23.74 5.80
N PRO A 39 -1.39 24.89 6.19
CA PRO A 39 -0.41 25.59 5.38
C PRO A 39 0.82 24.71 5.08
N THR A 40 1.24 24.68 3.82
CA THR A 40 2.52 24.10 3.40
C THR A 40 3.62 25.10 3.64
N LEU A 41 4.69 24.67 4.30
CA LEU A 41 5.88 25.48 4.57
C LEU A 41 7.03 24.97 3.70
N ASP A 42 7.64 25.88 2.94
CA ASP A 42 8.72 25.57 2.02
C ASP A 42 9.92 26.48 2.26
N GLY A 43 11.10 25.99 1.92
CA GLY A 43 12.35 26.74 1.93
C GLY A 43 13.00 26.70 0.56
N THR A 44 13.47 27.85 0.07
CA THR A 44 14.13 27.97 -1.23
C THR A 44 15.51 28.58 -1.09
N GLY A 45 16.43 28.11 -1.92
CA GLY A 45 17.78 28.64 -2.07
C GLY A 45 18.17 28.54 -3.54
N THR A 46 18.35 29.67 -4.21
CA THR A 46 18.69 29.72 -5.64
C THR A 46 19.89 30.63 -5.87
N GLY A 47 20.68 30.28 -6.89
CA GLY A 47 21.81 31.07 -7.35
C GLY A 47 21.85 31.04 -8.87
N SER A 48 21.90 32.21 -9.49
CA SER A 48 22.01 32.36 -10.93
C SER A 48 23.17 33.29 -11.26
N VAL A 49 24.00 32.86 -12.21
CA VAL A 49 25.09 33.67 -12.76
C VAL A 49 24.88 33.71 -14.27
N GLN A 50 24.73 34.91 -14.81
CA GLN A 50 24.51 35.12 -16.23
C GLN A 50 25.48 36.16 -16.78
N ARG A 51 26.11 35.84 -17.91
CA ARG A 51 26.85 36.82 -18.70
C ARG A 51 25.89 37.48 -19.68
N ILE A 52 25.74 38.79 -19.57
CA ILE A 52 24.95 39.64 -20.45
C ILE A 52 25.90 40.21 -21.50
N PRO A 53 25.72 39.89 -22.79
CA PRO A 53 26.50 40.46 -23.88
C PRO A 53 26.30 41.97 -24.00
N GLN A 54 27.28 42.66 -24.59
CA GLN A 54 27.27 44.11 -24.76
C GLN A 54 25.97 44.65 -25.40
N GLY A 55 25.48 44.01 -26.47
CA GLY A 55 24.30 44.46 -27.20
C GLY A 55 22.96 44.32 -26.45
N LEU A 56 22.97 43.67 -25.28
CA LEU A 56 21.81 43.50 -24.40
C LEU A 56 22.04 44.13 -23.01
N SER A 57 23.20 44.76 -22.80
CA SER A 57 23.59 45.34 -21.52
C SER A 57 23.20 46.81 -21.45
N THR A 58 22.64 47.24 -20.31
CA THR A 58 22.28 48.65 -20.06
C THR A 58 23.49 49.57 -19.93
N THR A 59 24.69 49.01 -19.74
CA THR A 59 25.95 49.77 -19.59
C THR A 59 26.77 49.84 -20.89
N ASN A 60 26.27 49.31 -22.02
CA ASN A 60 27.01 49.18 -23.28
C ASN A 60 28.39 48.48 -23.14
N ALA A 61 28.54 47.61 -22.13
CA ALA A 61 29.68 46.72 -21.93
C ALA A 61 29.22 45.34 -21.46
N PRO A 62 29.98 44.25 -21.72
CA PRO A 62 29.64 42.93 -21.20
C PRO A 62 29.54 42.94 -19.67
N LEU A 63 28.45 42.40 -19.12
CA LEU A 63 28.19 42.40 -17.68
C LEU A 63 28.02 40.95 -17.19
N ILE A 64 28.52 40.65 -15.99
CA ILE A 64 28.20 39.39 -15.29
C ILE A 64 27.22 39.72 -14.17
N SER A 65 25.96 39.30 -14.34
CA SER A 65 24.93 39.38 -13.32
C SER A 65 25.00 38.16 -12.41
N ARG A 66 24.92 38.38 -11.10
CA ARG A 66 24.84 37.34 -10.08
C ARG A 66 23.64 37.62 -9.20
N ASN A 67 22.78 36.63 -9.04
CA ASN A 67 21.59 36.75 -8.21
C ASN A 67 21.52 35.52 -7.30
N TYR A 68 21.33 35.76 -6.01
CA TYR A 68 21.20 34.72 -4.99
C TYR A 68 19.95 35.02 -4.18
N ASN A 69 19.07 34.04 -4.01
CA ASN A 69 17.86 34.17 -3.20
C ASN A 69 17.81 33.04 -2.19
N VAL A 70 17.48 33.37 -0.94
CA VAL A 70 17.17 32.39 0.10
C VAL A 70 15.92 32.90 0.81
N GLY A 71 14.95 32.03 1.03
CA GLY A 71 13.70 32.42 1.67
C GLY A 71 12.87 31.24 2.14
N LEU A 72 11.99 31.52 3.10
CA LEU A 72 10.93 30.62 3.52
C LEU A 72 9.61 31.14 2.96
N SER A 73 8.71 30.24 2.58
CA SER A 73 7.37 30.57 2.10
C SER A 73 6.34 29.68 2.78
N ALA A 74 5.15 30.24 3.01
CA ALA A 74 3.98 29.51 3.45
C ALA A 74 2.87 29.66 2.41
N SER A 75 2.23 28.56 2.00
CA SER A 75 1.09 28.57 1.10
C SER A 75 -0.07 27.80 1.72
N TRP A 76 -1.30 28.31 1.59
CA TRP A 76 -2.48 27.67 2.17
C TRP A 76 -3.71 27.94 1.32
N GLU A 77 -4.49 26.89 1.06
CA GLU A 77 -5.79 26.97 0.40
C GLU A 77 -6.89 26.97 1.47
N LEU A 78 -7.69 28.03 1.50
CA LEU A 78 -8.86 28.11 2.37
C LEU A 78 -9.99 27.28 1.78
N ASP A 79 -10.41 26.24 2.50
CA ASP A 79 -11.48 25.33 2.06
C ASP A 79 -12.88 25.91 2.38
N LEU A 80 -13.33 26.86 1.56
CA LEU A 80 -14.63 27.54 1.75
C LEU A 80 -15.84 26.65 1.41
N PHE A 81 -15.64 25.68 0.51
CA PHE A 81 -16.71 24.85 -0.06
C PHE A 81 -16.61 23.38 0.35
N GLY A 82 -15.64 23.00 1.19
CA GLY A 82 -15.46 21.65 1.69
C GLY A 82 -14.81 20.68 0.70
N ARG A 83 -14.13 21.16 -0.33
CA ARG A 83 -13.44 20.32 -1.33
C ARG A 83 -12.34 19.50 -0.69
N VAL A 84 -11.48 20.14 0.10
CA VAL A 84 -10.33 19.48 0.76
C VAL A 84 -10.81 18.53 1.84
N GLN A 85 -11.82 18.95 2.61
CA GLN A 85 -12.49 18.09 3.60
C GLN A 85 -13.06 16.82 2.95
N SER A 86 -13.76 16.96 1.82
CA SER A 86 -14.35 15.84 1.07
C SER A 86 -13.29 14.89 0.54
N LEU A 87 -12.18 15.41 -0.01
CA LEU A 87 -11.04 14.59 -0.46
C LEU A 87 -10.39 13.82 0.69
N LYS A 88 -10.24 14.46 1.86
CA LYS A 88 -9.73 13.82 3.08
C LYS A 88 -10.66 12.71 3.56
N ASP A 89 -11.98 12.92 3.52
CA ASP A 89 -12.97 11.90 3.88
C ASP A 89 -13.00 10.73 2.88
N GLN A 90 -12.85 11.01 1.58
CA GLN A 90 -12.68 9.99 0.55
C GLN A 90 -11.43 9.15 0.78
N ALA A 91 -10.28 9.79 1.06
CA ALA A 91 -9.03 9.08 1.34
C ALA A 91 -9.13 8.23 2.62
N LEU A 92 -9.86 8.70 3.64
CA LEU A 92 -10.16 7.93 4.84
C LEU A 92 -10.99 6.69 4.52
N ALA A 93 -12.05 6.83 3.73
CA ALA A 93 -12.89 5.72 3.31
C ALA A 93 -12.08 4.67 2.52
N GLN A 94 -11.14 5.11 1.67
CA GLN A 94 -10.24 4.22 0.96
C GLN A 94 -9.27 3.48 1.89
N TYR A 95 -8.71 4.16 2.90
CA TYR A 95 -7.88 3.51 3.92
C TYR A 95 -8.68 2.44 4.70
N LEU A 96 -9.89 2.77 5.13
CA LEU A 96 -10.75 1.83 5.85
C LEU A 96 -11.15 0.65 4.97
N SER A 97 -11.45 0.86 3.68
CA SER A 97 -11.78 -0.21 2.74
C SER A 97 -10.65 -1.22 2.59
N THR A 98 -9.38 -0.78 2.55
CA THR A 98 -8.22 -1.69 2.53
C THR A 98 -8.11 -2.54 3.80
N SER A 99 -8.49 -1.97 4.95
CA SER A 99 -8.50 -2.71 6.22
C SER A 99 -9.57 -3.79 6.23
N TYR A 100 -10.77 -3.48 5.74
CA TYR A 100 -11.84 -4.48 5.56
C TYR A 100 -11.48 -5.54 4.51
N ALA A 101 -10.81 -5.16 3.43
CA ALA A 101 -10.34 -6.11 2.42
C ALA A 101 -9.34 -7.12 3.00
N ARG A 102 -8.43 -6.70 3.89
CA ARG A 102 -7.54 -7.62 4.62
C ARG A 102 -8.32 -8.60 5.48
N GLN A 103 -9.34 -8.14 6.20
CA GLN A 103 -10.16 -9.02 7.04
C GLN A 103 -10.92 -10.06 6.20
N ALA A 104 -11.49 -9.64 5.06
CA ALA A 104 -12.12 -10.56 4.12
C ALA A 104 -11.11 -11.59 3.56
N PHE A 105 -9.88 -11.16 3.27
CA PHE A 105 -8.81 -12.03 2.82
C PHE A 105 -8.40 -13.05 3.89
N GLU A 106 -8.28 -12.63 5.16
CA GLU A 106 -8.01 -13.54 6.29
C GLU A 106 -9.11 -14.61 6.40
N ILE A 107 -10.38 -14.23 6.32
CA ILE A 107 -11.50 -15.18 6.34
C ILE A 107 -11.41 -16.16 5.16
N SER A 108 -11.17 -15.66 3.95
CA SER A 108 -11.01 -16.49 2.75
C SER A 108 -9.84 -17.48 2.88
N LEU A 109 -8.70 -17.04 3.40
CA LEU A 109 -7.53 -17.88 3.63
C LEU A 109 -7.83 -18.98 4.67
N VAL A 110 -8.51 -18.63 5.77
CA VAL A 110 -8.93 -19.60 6.79
C VAL A 110 -9.85 -20.66 6.17
N SER A 111 -10.85 -20.25 5.37
CA SER A 111 -11.76 -21.15 4.68
C SER A 111 -11.03 -22.09 3.72
N GLN A 112 -10.13 -21.56 2.89
CA GLN A 112 -9.36 -22.37 1.93
C GLN A 112 -8.50 -23.43 2.64
N VAL A 113 -7.85 -23.07 3.76
CA VAL A 113 -7.06 -24.02 4.56
C VAL A 113 -7.94 -25.10 5.16
N ALA A 114 -9.14 -24.74 5.63
CA ALA A 114 -10.10 -25.71 6.15
C ALA A 114 -10.60 -26.68 5.06
N ASP A 115 -10.98 -26.17 3.89
CA ASP A 115 -11.46 -26.98 2.77
C ASP A 115 -10.39 -27.96 2.26
N GLN A 116 -9.14 -27.49 2.12
CA GLN A 116 -8.03 -28.34 1.73
C GLN A 116 -7.74 -29.42 2.78
N TYR A 117 -7.83 -29.07 4.07
CA TYR A 117 -7.65 -30.04 5.14
C TYR A 117 -8.74 -31.13 5.14
N LEU A 118 -10.00 -30.75 4.93
CA LEU A 118 -11.10 -31.70 4.80
C LEU A 118 -10.96 -32.59 3.55
N THR A 119 -10.49 -32.02 2.43
CA THR A 119 -10.20 -32.77 1.20
C THR A 119 -9.10 -33.81 1.42
N LEU A 120 -8.04 -33.44 2.15
CA LEU A 120 -6.97 -34.36 2.52
C LEU A 120 -7.52 -35.54 3.35
N LEU A 121 -8.32 -35.26 4.38
CA LEU A 121 -8.94 -36.31 5.20
C LEU A 121 -9.82 -37.24 4.36
N SER A 122 -10.62 -36.69 3.44
CA SER A 122 -11.45 -37.51 2.55
C SER A 122 -10.62 -38.40 1.62
N THR A 123 -9.45 -37.92 1.18
CA THR A 123 -8.54 -38.68 0.31
C THR A 123 -7.82 -39.77 1.09
N ASP A 124 -7.40 -39.49 2.32
CA ASP A 124 -6.82 -40.47 3.23
C ASP A 124 -7.82 -41.61 3.55
N ASP A 125 -9.10 -41.27 3.78
CA ASP A 125 -10.16 -42.25 4.00
C ASP A 125 -10.41 -43.10 2.74
N LEU A 126 -10.43 -42.49 1.55
CA LEU A 126 -10.58 -43.22 0.28
C LEU A 126 -9.41 -44.17 0.01
N LEU A 127 -8.18 -43.73 0.31
CA LEU A 127 -7.00 -44.57 0.21
C LEU A 127 -7.13 -45.81 1.11
N LYS A 128 -7.53 -45.61 2.36
CA LYS A 128 -7.72 -46.71 3.32
C LYS A 128 -8.75 -47.74 2.83
N VAL A 129 -9.90 -47.28 2.32
CA VAL A 129 -10.93 -48.17 1.75
C VAL A 129 -10.38 -48.95 0.55
N THR A 130 -9.58 -48.31 -0.29
CA THR A 130 -8.97 -48.93 -1.48
C THR A 130 -7.95 -50.01 -1.07
N GLU A 131 -7.12 -49.74 -0.06
CA GLU A 131 -6.15 -50.70 0.48
C GLU A 131 -6.83 -51.91 1.14
N ASP A 132 -7.90 -51.69 1.91
CA ASP A 132 -8.66 -52.77 2.55
C ASP A 132 -9.37 -53.65 1.51
N THR A 133 -9.88 -53.04 0.43
CA THR A 133 -10.45 -53.75 -0.72
C THR A 133 -9.38 -54.60 -1.42
N LEU A 134 -8.18 -54.04 -1.64
CA LEU A 134 -7.07 -54.75 -2.26
C LEU A 134 -6.64 -55.96 -1.43
N LYS A 135 -6.49 -55.81 -0.11
CA LYS A 135 -6.14 -56.92 0.80
C LYS A 135 -7.20 -58.03 0.76
N SER A 136 -8.48 -57.64 0.76
CA SER A 136 -9.60 -58.59 0.69
C SER A 136 -9.59 -59.38 -0.63
N ALA A 137 -9.32 -58.71 -1.75
CA ALA A 137 -9.17 -59.36 -3.05
C ALA A 137 -7.97 -60.31 -3.10
N GLN A 138 -6.82 -59.92 -2.52
CA GLN A 138 -5.62 -60.77 -2.45
C GLN A 138 -5.83 -62.02 -1.59
N ALA A 139 -6.58 -61.94 -0.50
CA ALA A 139 -6.84 -63.08 0.40
C ALA A 139 -7.80 -64.12 -0.19
N GLN A 140 -8.55 -63.79 -1.25
CA GLN A 140 -9.45 -64.71 -1.95
C GLN A 140 -8.75 -65.56 -3.03
N TYR A 141 -7.52 -65.19 -3.41
CA TYR A 141 -6.67 -65.96 -4.34
C TYR A 141 -5.71 -66.88 -3.57
#